data_AF-A0A3D2VWZ7-F1
#
_entry.id   AF-A0A3D2VWZ7-F1
#
_cell.length_a   1.000
_cell.length_b   1.000
_cell.length_c   1.000
_cell.angle_alpha   90.00
_cell.angle_beta   90.00
_cell.angle_gamma   90.00
#
_symmetry.space_group_name_H-M   'P 1'
#
loop_
_entity.id
_entity.type
_entity.pdbx_description
1 polymer ?
#
loop_
_entity_poly.entity_id
_entity_poly.type
_entity_poly.pdbx_seq_one_letter_code
_entity_poly.pdbx_strand_id
1 'polypeptide(L)'
;MTTDALAPASAQPRKRIVTAALYYFALVFGAGLLLGPPRVLWLEPWLGKTLAVALEAPALIFAMWWGAHAAPSWAGVRAGAGSLLAVGALALVFQQMADLSVGFGLRGMTLAEQLRYFATPPGYIYAGCLALFAIMPLLRARRAKEGSGEAP
;
A
#
# COMPACT_ATOMS: atom_id res chain seq x y z
N MET A 1 7.23 13.99 47.23
CA MET A 1 7.99 13.20 46.26
C MET A 1 6.96 12.44 45.42
N THR A 2 6.33 13.15 44.49
CA THR A 2 5.16 12.69 43.74
C THR A 2 5.59 11.80 42.58
N THR A 3 4.96 10.63 42.54
CA THR A 3 4.96 9.64 41.48
C THR A 3 4.85 10.30 40.10
N ASP A 4 5.92 10.22 39.32
CA ASP A 4 5.94 10.61 37.92
C ASP A 4 5.13 9.55 37.17
N ALA A 5 3.84 9.85 37.01
CA ALA A 5 2.90 9.00 36.31
C ALA A 5 3.36 8.86 34.87
N LEU A 6 3.78 7.64 34.51
CA LEU A 6 3.93 7.16 33.14
C LEU A 6 2.74 7.62 32.29
N ALA A 7 2.89 8.74 31.60
CA ALA A 7 1.88 9.24 30.68
C ALA A 7 1.65 8.14 29.62
N PRO A 8 0.45 7.55 29.51
CA PRO A 8 0.19 6.57 28.48
C PRO A 8 0.39 7.27 27.13
N ALA A 9 1.10 6.61 26.21
CA ALA A 9 1.29 7.08 24.84
C ALA A 9 -0.06 7.51 24.28
N SER A 10 -0.28 8.81 24.11
CA SER A 10 -1.56 9.37 23.70
C SER A 10 -1.99 8.72 22.39
N ALA A 11 -3.09 7.97 22.45
CA ALA A 11 -3.66 7.30 21.29
C ALA A 11 -4.02 8.37 20.24
N GLN A 12 -3.47 8.26 19.03
CA GLN A 12 -3.81 9.19 17.96
C GLN A 12 -5.31 9.11 17.64
N PRO A 13 -5.93 10.21 17.20
CA PRO A 13 -7.33 10.18 16.80
C PRO A 13 -7.51 9.17 15.66
N ARG A 14 -8.37 8.16 15.87
CA ARG A 14 -8.66 7.12 14.86
C ARG A 14 -8.99 7.71 13.49
N LYS A 15 -9.68 8.85 13.46
CA LYS A 15 -10.02 9.62 12.24
C LYS A 15 -8.79 9.93 11.37
N ARG A 16 -7.65 10.29 11.96
CA ARG A 16 -6.42 10.62 11.20
C ARG A 16 -5.83 9.38 10.52
N ILE A 17 -5.84 8.24 11.22
CA ILE A 17 -5.37 6.96 10.66
C ILE A 17 -6.27 6.55 9.48
N VAL A 18 -7.59 6.60 9.65
CA VAL A 18 -8.54 6.28 8.57
C VAL A 18 -8.35 7.22 7.38
N THR A 19 -8.19 8.52 7.64
CA THR A 19 -7.96 9.52 6.57
C THR A 19 -6.67 9.20 5.82
N ALA A 20 -5.54 9.01 6.52
CA ALA A 20 -4.28 8.64 5.89
C ALA A 20 -4.38 7.34 5.09
N ALA A 21 -5.08 6.33 5.61
CA ALA A 21 -5.30 5.07 4.92
C ALA A 21 -6.09 5.25 3.62
N LEU A 22 -7.16 6.05 3.64
CA LEU A 22 -7.95 6.37 2.45
C LEU A 22 -7.12 7.10 1.40
N TYR A 23 -6.35 8.12 1.79
CA TYR A 23 -5.48 8.84 0.85
C TYR A 23 -4.40 7.94 0.26
N TYR A 24 -3.76 7.12 1.11
CA TYR A 24 -2.73 6.21 0.66
C TYR A 24 -3.28 5.15 -0.32
N PHE A 25 -4.41 4.54 0.03
CA PHE A 25 -5.15 3.63 -0.84
C PHE A 25 -5.52 4.31 -2.17
N ALA A 26 -6.16 5.47 -2.14
CA ALA A 26 -6.65 6.14 -3.35
C ALA A 26 -5.52 6.48 -4.33
N LEU A 27 -4.37 6.93 -3.83
CA LEU A 27 -3.20 7.22 -4.67
C LEU A 27 -2.65 5.96 -5.35
N VAL A 28 -2.42 4.89 -4.58
CA VAL A 28 -1.81 3.67 -5.12
C VAL A 28 -2.78 2.88 -5.99
N PHE A 29 -4.04 2.75 -5.56
CA PHE A 29 -5.09 2.12 -6.36
C PHE A 29 -5.35 2.90 -7.65
N GLY A 30 -5.43 4.23 -7.58
CA GLY A 30 -5.58 5.08 -8.76
C GLY A 30 -4.44 4.88 -9.75
N ALA A 31 -3.19 4.83 -9.29
CA ALA A 31 -2.05 4.51 -10.14
C ALA A 31 -2.19 3.11 -10.78
N GLY A 32 -2.55 2.07 -10.01
CA GLY A 32 -2.74 0.73 -10.56
C GLY A 32 -3.90 0.60 -11.53
N LEU A 33 -4.99 1.34 -11.30
CA LEU A 33 -6.13 1.38 -12.20
C LEU A 33 -5.77 2.03 -13.55
N LEU A 34 -4.91 3.05 -13.53
CA LEU A 34 -4.41 3.72 -14.74
C LEU A 34 -3.36 2.87 -15.49
N LEU A 35 -2.52 2.13 -14.77
CA LEU A 35 -1.48 1.27 -15.36
C LEU A 35 -2.02 -0.06 -15.91
N GLY A 36 -3.12 -0.56 -15.32
CA GLY A 36 -3.70 -1.86 -15.65
C GLY A 36 -4.08 -2.04 -17.13
N PRO A 37 -4.87 -1.14 -17.75
CA PRO A 37 -5.24 -1.30 -19.16
C PRO A 37 -4.04 -1.30 -20.12
N PRO A 38 -3.06 -0.37 -20.03
CA PRO A 38 -1.83 -0.46 -20.81
C PRO A 38 -1.08 -1.78 -20.62
N ARG A 39 -1.00 -2.30 -19.39
CA ARG A 39 -0.36 -3.59 -19.11
C ARG A 39 -1.05 -4.73 -19.87
N VAL A 40 -2.37 -4.82 -19.78
CA VAL A 40 -3.14 -5.92 -20.40
C VAL A 40 -3.20 -5.80 -21.93
N LEU A 41 -3.42 -4.59 -22.46
CA LEU A 41 -3.64 -4.38 -23.89
C LEU A 41 -2.35 -4.32 -24.71
N TRP A 42 -1.24 -3.88 -24.11
CA TRP A 42 0.03 -3.74 -24.81
C TRP A 42 1.16 -4.62 -24.27
N LEU A 43 1.34 -4.77 -22.95
CA LEU A 43 2.49 -5.55 -22.47
C LEU A 43 2.22 -7.05 -22.52
N GLU A 44 1.04 -7.50 -22.10
CA GLU A 44 0.71 -8.94 -22.08
C GLU A 44 0.82 -9.64 -23.44
N PRO A 45 0.36 -9.07 -24.58
CA PRO A 45 0.46 -9.74 -25.88
C PRO A 45 1.89 -9.94 -26.38
N TRP A 46 2.82 -9.09 -25.96
CA TRP A 46 4.20 -9.08 -26.44
C TRP A 46 5.16 -9.81 -25.51
N LEU A 47 4.94 -9.71 -24.20
CA LEU A 47 5.87 -10.17 -23.16
C LEU A 47 5.31 -11.31 -22.31
N GLY A 48 4.03 -11.63 -22.48
CA GLY A 48 3.31 -12.55 -21.61
C GLY A 48 2.92 -11.94 -20.26
N LYS A 49 2.01 -12.63 -19.57
CA LYS A 49 1.37 -12.12 -18.33
C LYS A 49 2.36 -11.85 -17.20
N THR A 50 3.28 -12.76 -16.95
CA THR A 50 4.22 -12.66 -15.82
C THR A 50 5.17 -11.47 -15.97
N LEU A 51 5.78 -11.30 -17.14
CA LEU A 51 6.74 -10.23 -17.37
C LEU A 51 6.04 -8.86 -17.40
N ALA A 52 4.84 -8.80 -17.98
CA ALA A 52 4.02 -7.59 -17.95
C ALA A 52 3.72 -7.11 -16.52
N VAL A 53 3.35 -8.03 -15.62
CA VAL A 53 3.13 -7.72 -14.20
C VAL A 53 4.44 -7.32 -13.50
N ALA A 54 5.54 -8.01 -13.80
CA ALA A 54 6.85 -7.69 -13.24
C ALA A 54 7.33 -6.28 -13.62
N LEU A 55 7.03 -5.82 -14.84
CA LEU A 55 7.38 -4.48 -15.32
C LEU A 55 6.48 -3.37 -14.75
N GLU A 56 5.22 -3.68 -14.44
CA GLU A 56 4.30 -2.76 -13.76
C GLU A 56 4.67 -2.58 -12.28
N ALA A 57 5.17 -3.63 -11.62
CA ALA A 57 5.46 -3.62 -10.19
C ALA A 57 6.39 -2.46 -9.75
N PRO A 58 7.51 -2.14 -10.42
CA PRO A 58 8.34 -0.97 -10.08
C PRO A 58 7.58 0.37 -10.05
N ALA A 59 6.69 0.60 -11.02
CA ALA A 59 5.88 1.82 -11.08
C ALA A 59 4.90 1.88 -9.90
N LEU A 60 4.27 0.75 -9.56
CA LEU A 60 3.43 0.66 -8.37
C LEU A 60 4.22 0.88 -7.09
N ILE A 61 5.40 0.25 -6.95
CA ILE A 61 6.28 0.43 -5.79
C ILE A 61 6.68 1.90 -5.62
N PHE A 62 6.95 2.61 -6.71
CA PHE A 62 7.21 4.04 -6.68
C PHE A 62 5.99 4.82 -6.15
N ALA A 63 4.79 4.52 -6.63
CA ALA A 63 3.55 5.12 -6.13
C ALA A 63 3.34 4.82 -4.63
N MET A 64 3.63 3.59 -4.19
CA MET A 64 3.59 3.21 -2.77
C MET A 64 4.57 4.03 -1.95
N TRP A 65 5.82 4.16 -2.40
CA TRP A 65 6.86 4.90 -1.70
C TRP A 65 6.52 6.39 -1.56
N TRP A 66 5.98 6.99 -2.61
CA TRP A 66 5.51 8.37 -2.59
C TRP A 66 4.30 8.54 -1.67
N GLY A 67 3.27 7.72 -1.85
CA GLY A 67 2.04 7.74 -1.06
C GLY A 67 2.28 7.46 0.44
N ALA A 68 3.22 6.57 0.76
CA ALA A 68 3.62 6.23 2.12
C ALA A 68 4.22 7.41 2.89
N HIS A 69 4.77 8.40 2.18
CA HIS A 69 5.23 9.65 2.77
C HIS A 69 4.12 10.71 2.77
N ALA A 70 3.47 10.91 1.62
CA ALA A 70 2.49 11.97 1.42
C ALA A 70 1.24 11.80 2.30
N ALA A 71 0.70 10.58 2.43
CA ALA A 71 -0.57 10.38 3.12
C ALA A 71 -0.48 10.57 4.66
N PRO A 72 0.50 9.98 5.38
CA PRO A 72 0.63 10.21 6.82
C PRO A 72 1.02 11.66 7.16
N SER A 73 1.85 12.30 6.34
CA SER A 73 2.24 13.69 6.54
C SER A 73 1.06 14.64 6.35
N TRP A 74 0.28 14.46 5.28
CA TRP A 74 -0.90 15.27 4.99
C TRP A 74 -1.99 15.12 6.07
N ALA A 75 -2.22 13.89 6.56
CA ALA A 75 -3.23 13.62 7.59
C ALA A 75 -2.77 13.95 9.02
N GLY A 76 -1.53 14.42 9.22
CA GLY A 76 -0.96 14.73 10.53
C GLY A 76 -0.85 13.50 11.44
N VAL A 77 -0.51 12.33 10.87
CA VAL A 77 -0.28 11.09 11.61
C VAL A 77 1.14 11.11 12.19
N ARG A 78 1.23 10.98 13.51
CA ARG A 78 2.51 10.85 14.23
C ARG A 78 3.24 9.59 13.75
N ALA A 79 4.55 9.70 13.50
CA ALA A 79 5.41 8.65 12.95
C ALA A 79 5.74 7.49 13.93
N GLY A 80 4.73 7.03 14.69
CA GLY A 80 4.83 5.83 15.53
C GLY A 80 4.62 4.57 14.71
N ALA A 81 5.41 3.53 14.98
CA ALA A 81 5.39 2.29 14.20
C ALA A 81 3.99 1.64 14.14
N GLY A 82 3.28 1.59 15.27
CA GLY A 82 1.92 1.04 15.32
C GLY A 82 0.90 1.84 14.50
N SER A 83 1.01 3.18 14.48
CA SER A 83 0.10 4.01 13.68
C SER A 83 0.34 3.87 12.18
N LEU A 84 1.61 3.78 11.75
CA LEU A 84 1.96 3.59 10.35
C LEU A 84 1.57 2.20 9.84
N LEU A 85 1.73 1.16 10.66
CA LEU A 85 1.23 -0.18 10.35
C LEU A 85 -0.30 -0.19 10.26
N ALA A 86 -1.00 0.50 11.16
CA ALA A 86 -2.45 0.62 11.09
C ALA A 86 -2.92 1.32 9.81
N VAL A 87 -2.22 2.38 9.37
CA VAL A 87 -2.49 3.05 8.08
C VAL A 87 -2.34 2.07 6.92
N GLY A 88 -1.22 1.36 6.84
CA GLY A 88 -0.96 0.41 5.76
C GLY A 88 -1.92 -0.79 5.76
N ALA A 89 -2.22 -1.35 6.92
CA ALA A 89 -3.17 -2.47 7.06
C ALA A 89 -4.60 -2.06 6.67
N LEU A 90 -5.06 -0.88 7.11
CA LEU A 90 -6.38 -0.39 6.74
C LEU A 90 -6.47 -0.03 5.26
N ALA A 91 -5.41 0.57 4.71
CA ALA A 91 -5.32 0.83 3.28
C ALA A 91 -5.35 -0.47 2.46
N LEU A 92 -4.73 -1.55 2.95
CA LEU A 92 -4.81 -2.88 2.33
C LEU A 92 -6.24 -3.42 2.33
N VAL A 93 -7.00 -3.23 3.41
CA VAL A 93 -8.42 -3.63 3.43
C VAL A 93 -9.21 -2.87 2.36
N PHE A 94 -9.06 -1.55 2.26
CA PHE A 94 -9.70 -0.76 1.20
C PHE A 94 -9.26 -1.20 -0.20
N GLN A 95 -7.97 -1.51 -0.36
CA GLN A 95 -7.40 -2.04 -1.59
C GLN A 95 -8.08 -3.35 -2.02
N GLN A 96 -8.19 -4.33 -1.12
CA GLN A 96 -8.82 -5.61 -1.43
C GLN A 96 -10.32 -5.45 -1.74
N MET A 97 -11.02 -4.57 -1.01
CA MET A 97 -12.43 -4.28 -1.32
C MET A 97 -12.61 -3.70 -2.72
N ALA A 98 -11.75 -2.75 -3.11
CA ALA A 98 -11.79 -2.12 -4.42
C ALA A 98 -11.38 -3.09 -5.54
N ASP A 99 -10.29 -3.85 -5.34
CA ASP A 99 -9.80 -4.84 -6.29
C ASP A 99 -10.83 -5.94 -6.56
N LEU A 100 -11.48 -6.48 -5.52
CA LEU A 100 -12.58 -7.44 -5.66
C LEU A 100 -13.80 -6.82 -6.34
N SER A 101 -14.16 -5.57 -5.99
CA SER A 101 -15.29 -4.88 -6.62
C SER A 101 -15.06 -4.67 -8.12
N VAL A 102 -13.85 -4.28 -8.52
CA VAL A 102 -13.45 -4.14 -9.93
C VAL A 102 -13.35 -5.50 -10.60
N GLY A 103 -12.77 -6.50 -9.94
CA GLY A 103 -12.65 -7.86 -10.47
C GLY A 103 -14.00 -8.49 -10.76
N PHE A 104 -14.95 -8.38 -9.83
CA PHE A 104 -16.27 -8.97 -9.98
C PHE A 104 -17.15 -8.13 -10.91
N GLY A 105 -17.14 -6.80 -10.77
CA GLY A 105 -18.01 -5.90 -11.52
C GLY A 105 -17.58 -5.68 -12.97
N LEU A 106 -16.28 -5.46 -13.21
CA LEU A 106 -15.77 -5.11 -14.55
C LEU A 106 -15.14 -6.29 -15.29
N ARG A 107 -14.57 -7.25 -14.57
CA ARG A 107 -13.84 -8.39 -15.17
C ARG A 107 -14.60 -9.71 -15.11
N GLY A 108 -15.76 -9.75 -14.45
CA GLY A 108 -16.57 -10.97 -14.28
C GLY A 108 -15.84 -12.08 -13.51
N MET A 109 -14.79 -11.76 -12.75
CA MET A 109 -14.02 -12.75 -12.00
C MET A 109 -14.81 -13.23 -10.79
N THR A 110 -14.49 -14.43 -10.33
CA THR A 110 -15.02 -15.01 -9.07
C THR A 110 -13.96 -15.01 -7.98
N LEU A 111 -14.37 -15.15 -6.72
CA LEU A 111 -13.43 -15.29 -5.59
C LEU A 111 -12.51 -16.51 -5.76
N ALA A 112 -13.03 -17.61 -6.32
CA ALA A 112 -12.24 -18.81 -6.60
C ALA A 112 -11.15 -18.55 -7.64
N GLU A 113 -11.45 -17.79 -8.70
CA GLU A 113 -10.45 -17.38 -9.69
C GLU A 113 -9.40 -16.44 -9.11
N GLN A 114 -9.80 -15.54 -8.21
CA GLN A 114 -8.86 -14.69 -7.47
C GLN A 114 -7.89 -15.54 -6.64
N LEU A 115 -8.39 -16.54 -5.92
CA LEU A 115 -7.54 -17.45 -5.14
C LEU A 115 -6.63 -18.30 -6.03
N ARG A 116 -7.12 -18.76 -7.18
CA ARG A 116 -6.30 -19.47 -8.18
C ARG A 116 -5.21 -18.57 -8.76
N TYR A 117 -5.50 -17.27 -8.96
CA TYR A 117 -4.50 -16.32 -9.43
C TYR A 117 -3.32 -16.21 -8.47
N PHE A 118 -3.55 -16.23 -7.15
CA PHE A 118 -2.48 -16.25 -6.14
C PHE A 118 -1.57 -17.49 -6.21
N ALA A 119 -1.99 -18.57 -6.85
CA ALA A 119 -1.17 -19.76 -7.09
C ALA A 119 -0.38 -19.70 -8.42
N THR A 120 -0.39 -18.55 -9.11
CA THR A 120 0.34 -18.35 -10.37
C THR A 120 1.56 -17.43 -10.16
N PRO A 121 2.58 -17.50 -11.05
CA PRO A 121 3.73 -16.58 -10.99
C PRO A 121 3.38 -15.08 -10.90
N PRO A 122 2.46 -14.51 -11.71
CA PRO A 122 2.07 -13.11 -11.56
C PRO A 122 1.30 -12.85 -10.26
N GLY A 123 0.61 -13.86 -9.71
CA GLY A 123 -0.02 -13.80 -8.40
C GLY A 123 0.98 -13.65 -7.25
N TYR A 124 2.14 -14.30 -7.33
CA TYR A 124 3.20 -14.12 -6.32
C TYR A 124 3.79 -12.71 -6.34
N ILE A 125 3.97 -12.14 -7.53
CA ILE A 125 4.42 -10.74 -7.66
C ILE A 125 3.38 -9.81 -7.04
N TYR A 126 2.11 -10.03 -7.34
CA TYR A 126 1.01 -9.27 -6.76
C TYR A 126 0.96 -9.40 -5.22
N ALA A 127 1.07 -10.62 -4.67
CA ALA A 127 1.11 -10.86 -3.24
C ALA A 127 2.29 -10.14 -2.56
N GLY A 128 3.47 -10.18 -3.18
CA GLY A 128 4.65 -9.44 -2.72
C GLY A 128 4.40 -7.93 -2.70
N CYS A 129 3.75 -7.40 -3.74
CA CYS A 129 3.35 -5.98 -3.80
C CYS A 129 2.33 -5.62 -2.72
N LEU A 130 1.36 -6.48 -2.40
CA LEU A 130 0.39 -6.26 -1.32
C LEU A 130 1.07 -6.23 0.06
N ALA A 131 1.98 -7.19 0.30
CA ALA A 131 2.76 -7.21 1.54
C ALA A 131 3.60 -5.94 1.68
N LEU A 132 4.30 -5.55 0.60
CA LEU A 132 5.10 -4.33 0.56
C LEU A 132 4.24 -3.08 0.75
N PHE A 133 3.09 -2.98 0.09
CA PHE A 133 2.13 -1.89 0.22
C PHE A 133 1.73 -1.67 1.68
N ALA A 134 1.43 -2.75 2.41
CA ALA A 134 1.01 -2.70 3.80
C ALA A 134 2.12 -2.20 4.75
N ILE A 135 3.39 -2.54 4.48
CA ILE A 135 4.52 -2.15 5.35
C ILE A 135 5.24 -0.87 4.90
N MET A 136 5.00 -0.38 3.68
CA MET A 136 5.71 0.76 3.10
C MET A 136 5.69 2.03 3.97
N PRO A 137 4.55 2.43 4.61
CA PRO A 137 4.54 3.60 5.51
C PRO A 137 5.58 3.51 6.63
N LEU A 138 5.76 2.31 7.18
CA LEU A 138 6.77 2.06 8.22
C LEU A 138 8.19 2.11 7.65
N LEU A 139 8.44 1.42 6.52
CA LEU A 139 9.75 1.40 5.87
C LEU A 139 10.22 2.81 5.48
N ARG A 140 9.32 3.61 4.93
CA ARG A 140 9.58 4.98 4.50
C ARG A 140 9.93 5.88 5.69
N ALA A 141 9.22 5.75 6.80
CA ALA A 141 9.48 6.53 8.02
C ALA A 141 10.81 6.14 8.69
N ARG A 142 11.21 4.86 8.63
CA ARG A 142 12.51 4.40 9.16
C ARG A 142 13.68 4.97 8.38
N ARG A 143 13.61 4.93 7.04
CA ARG A 143 14.65 5.52 6.18
C ARG A 143 14.81 7.03 6.37
N ALA A 144 13.73 7.75 6.62
CA ALA A 144 13.80 9.18 6.88
C ALA A 144 14.55 9.50 8.20
N LYS A 145 14.40 8.65 9.22
CA LYS A 145 15.13 8.79 10.50
C LYS A 145 16.61 8.50 10.34
N GLU A 146 16.96 7.43 9.62
CA GLU A 146 18.35 7.06 9.32
C GLU A 146 19.09 8.20 8.61
N GLY A 147 18.48 8.81 7.58
CA GLY A 147 19.08 9.94 6.85
C GLY A 147 19.15 11.27 7.62
N SER A 148 18.51 11.38 8.79
CA SER A 148 18.58 12.57 9.66
C SER A 148 19.54 12.38 10.85
N GLY A 149 20.04 11.17 11.07
CA GLY A 149 20.97 10.81 12.14
C GLY A 149 22.45 10.96 11.76
N GLU A 150 22.74 11.38 10.52
CA GLU A 150 24.09 11.47 9.98
C GLU A 150 24.29 12.84 9.33
N ALA A 151 24.44 13.86 10.18
CA ALA A 151 25.08 15.12 9.82
C ALA A 151 26.29 15.29 10.75
N PRO A 152 27.54 15.13 10.26
CA PRO A 152 28.73 15.50 11.03
C PRO A 152 28.81 17.00 11.29
#